data_AF-A0A918N3M8-F1
#
_entry.id   AF-A0A918N3M8-F1
#
_cell.length_a   1.000
_cell.length_b   1.000
_cell.length_c   1.000
_cell.angle_alpha   90.00
_cell.angle_beta   90.00
_cell.angle_gamma   90.00
#
_symmetry.space_group_name_H-M   'P 1'
#
loop_
_entity.id
_entity.type
_entity.pdbx_description
1 polymer ?
#
loop_
_entity_poly.entity_id
_entity_poly.type
_entity_poly.pdbx_seq_one_letter_code
_entity_poly.pdbx_strand_id
1 'polypeptide(L)' 'MLMKPDRADFCQIIKKLAKSKKMTPDRLRSFSGFESLTDDEAEKTILMMEQFCEIIFKHISSSNYEQQ' A
#
# COMPACT_ATOMS: atom_id res chain seq x y z
N MET A 1 1.14 21.60 19.77
CA MET A 1 -0.03 21.30 18.91
C MET A 1 0.46 20.38 17.81
N LEU A 2 -0.02 19.14 17.77
CA LEU A 2 0.36 18.19 16.72
C LEU A 2 -0.46 18.54 15.47
N MET A 3 0.10 19.33 14.57
CA MET A 3 -0.52 19.66 13.28
C MET A 3 -0.72 18.36 12.50
N LYS A 4 -1.98 17.97 12.27
CA LYS A 4 -2.30 16.85 11.39
C LYS A 4 -1.90 17.28 9.97
N PRO A 5 -1.16 16.47 9.21
CA PRO A 5 -0.79 16.82 7.83
C PRO A 5 -2.06 17.10 7.02
N ASP A 6 -2.01 18.17 6.22
CA ASP A 6 -3.16 18.73 5.53
C ASP A 6 -3.66 17.75 4.44
N ARG A 7 -4.98 17.69 4.21
CA ARG A 7 -5.61 16.63 3.38
C ARG A 7 -5.09 16.57 1.93
N ALA A 8 -4.56 17.69 1.42
CA ALA A 8 -3.95 17.78 0.11
C ALA A 8 -2.70 16.87 -0.02
N ASP A 9 -1.98 16.64 1.08
CA ASP A 9 -0.77 15.81 1.09
C ASP A 9 -1.10 14.33 0.88
N PHE A 10 -2.22 13.84 1.45
CA PHE A 10 -2.64 12.44 1.30
C PHE A 10 -3.00 12.07 -0.15
N CYS A 11 -3.78 12.92 -0.83
CA CYS A 11 -4.11 12.71 -2.25
C CYS A 11 -2.86 12.74 -3.13
N GLN A 12 -1.86 13.57 -2.81
CA GLN A 12 -0.59 13.59 -3.53
C GLN A 12 0.25 12.33 -3.25
N ILE A 13 0.26 11.82 -2.02
CA ILE A 13 0.93 10.57 -1.65
C ILE A 13 0.33 9.38 -2.42
N ILE A 14 -1.00 9.29 -2.50
CA ILE A 14 -1.68 8.24 -3.27
C ILE A 14 -1.32 8.32 -4.76
N LYS A 15 -1.31 9.53 -5.34
CA LYS A 15 -0.88 9.73 -6.75
C LYS A 15 0.58 9.35 -6.98
N LYS A 16 1.47 9.57 -6.00
CA LYS A 16 2.88 9.13 -6.06
C LYS A 16 3.00 7.61 -5.94
N LEU A 17 2.22 6.98 -5.07
CA LEU A 17 2.19 5.52 -4.92
C LEU A 17 1.66 4.84 -6.19
N ALA A 18 0.63 5.40 -6.83
CA ALA A 18 0.13 4.90 -8.11
C ALA A 18 1.17 4.97 -9.25
N LYS A 19 2.12 5.91 -9.17
CA LYS A 19 3.25 6.04 -10.12
C LYS A 19 4.47 5.22 -9.72
N SER A 20 4.46 4.59 -8.55
CA SER A 20 5.59 3.80 -8.08
C SER A 20 5.71 2.49 -8.85
N LYS A 21 6.94 2.01 -9.02
CA LYS A 21 7.22 0.75 -9.72
C LYS A 21 6.54 -0.40 -8.97
N LYS A 22 5.73 -1.19 -9.68
CA LYS A 22 5.05 -2.38 -9.14
C LYS A 22 6.04 -3.29 -8.41
N MET A 23 5.56 -3.95 -7.37
CA MET A 23 6.34 -4.99 -6.69
C MET A 23 6.52 -6.18 -7.63
N THR A 24 7.71 -6.77 -7.63
CA THR A 24 8.03 -8.00 -8.38
C THR A 24 8.52 -9.06 -7.39
N PRO A 25 8.41 -10.36 -7.72
CA PRO A 25 8.92 -11.45 -6.88
C PRO A 25 10.40 -11.26 -6.48
N ASP A 26 11.27 -10.89 -7.43
CA ASP A 26 12.69 -10.65 -7.15
C ASP A 26 12.91 -9.50 -6.17
N ARG A 27 12.10 -8.44 -6.30
CA ARG A 27 12.17 -7.30 -5.38
C ARG A 27 11.64 -7.68 -4.01
N LEU A 28 10.61 -8.51 -3.93
CA LEU A 28 10.11 -9.03 -2.65
C LEU A 28 11.17 -9.87 -1.95
N ARG A 29 11.88 -10.74 -2.67
CA ARG A 29 12.98 -11.56 -2.13
C ARG A 29 14.19 -10.76 -1.66
N SER A 30 14.32 -9.50 -2.06
CA SER A 30 15.38 -8.62 -1.55
C SER A 30 15.14 -8.18 -0.09
N PHE A 31 13.95 -8.41 0.45
CA PHE A 31 13.60 -8.10 1.84
C PHE A 31 13.89 -9.28 2.75
N SER A 32 14.36 -8.97 3.97
CA SER A 32 14.59 -9.97 5.00
C SER A 32 13.30 -10.71 5.37
N GLY A 33 13.36 -12.04 5.38
CA GLY A 33 12.24 -12.93 5.68
C GLY A 33 11.45 -13.40 4.46
N PHE A 34 11.82 -12.97 3.25
CA PHE A 34 11.18 -13.35 1.99
C PHE A 34 12.14 -13.97 0.97
N GLU A 35 13.41 -14.15 1.32
CA GLU A 35 14.49 -14.56 0.40
C GLU A 35 14.22 -15.93 -0.24
N SER A 36 13.62 -16.84 0.53
CA SER A 36 13.39 -18.23 0.13
C SER A 36 12.01 -18.49 -0.48
N LEU A 37 11.19 -17.44 -0.71
CA LEU A 37 9.88 -17.64 -1.31
C LEU A 37 10.01 -18.18 -2.74
N THR A 38 9.20 -19.17 -3.07
CA THR A 38 8.98 -19.58 -4.47
C THR A 38 8.26 -18.49 -5.26
N ASP A 39 8.26 -18.58 -6.60
CA ASP A 39 7.62 -17.56 -7.44
C ASP A 39 6.12 -17.48 -7.12
N ASP A 40 5.45 -18.62 -6.99
CA ASP A 40 4.03 -18.70 -6.64
C ASP A 40 3.72 -18.10 -5.26
N GLU A 41 4.57 -18.33 -4.26
CA GLU A 41 4.40 -17.75 -2.92
C GLU A 41 4.63 -16.24 -2.93
N ALA A 42 5.63 -15.77 -3.69
CA ALA A 42 5.91 -14.37 -3.84
C ALA A 42 4.76 -13.64 -4.54
N GLU A 43 4.20 -14.20 -5.61
CA GLU A 43 3.03 -13.64 -6.30
C GLU A 43 1.80 -13.59 -5.39
N LYS A 44 1.51 -14.66 -4.65
CA LYS A 44 0.42 -14.69 -3.67
C LYS A 44 0.60 -13.64 -2.57
N THR A 45 1.83 -13.47 -2.09
CA THR A 45 2.16 -12.49 -1.05
C THR A 45 1.96 -11.07 -1.57
N ILE A 46 2.43 -10.77 -2.78
CA ILE A 46 2.23 -9.46 -3.43
C ILE A 46 0.73 -9.17 -3.57
N LEU A 47 -0.04 -10.12 -4.08
CA LEU A 47 -1.48 -9.95 -4.25
C LEU A 47 -2.19 -9.69 -2.91
N MET A 48 -1.83 -10.43 -1.86
CA MET A 48 -2.39 -10.24 -0.52
C MET A 48 -2.06 -8.84 0.04
N MET A 49 -0.83 -8.36 -0.15
CA MET A 49 -0.42 -7.02 0.28
C MET A 49 -1.18 -5.93 -0.49
N GLU A 50 -1.39 -6.10 -1.79
CA GLU A 50 -2.17 -5.16 -2.62
C GLU A 50 -3.62 -5.07 -2.15
N GLN A 51 -4.26 -6.22 -1.91
CA GLN A 51 -5.64 -6.28 -1.39
C GLN A 51 -5.74 -5.61 -0.01
N PHE A 52 -4.78 -5.85 0.88
CA PHE A 52 -4.76 -5.23 2.20
C PHE A 52 -4.60 -3.70 2.10
N CYS A 53 -3.73 -3.22 1.22
CA CYS A 53 -3.58 -1.80 0.95
C CYS A 53 -4.88 -1.20 0.40
N GLU A 54 -5.58 -1.88 -0.51
CA GLU A 54 -6.87 -1.42 -1.04
C GLU A 54 -7.92 -1.27 0.07
N ILE A 55 -8.00 -2.22 1.00
CA ILE A 55 -8.91 -2.15 2.15
C ILE A 55 -8.58 -0.94 3.02
N ILE A 56 -7.29 -0.73 3.34
CA ILE A 56 -6.84 0.43 4.11
C ILE A 56 -7.20 1.73 3.40
N PHE A 57 -6.93 1.84 2.11
CA PHE A 57 -7.27 3.03 1.33
C PHE A 57 -8.76 3.29 1.31
N LYS A 58 -9.58 2.25 1.11
CA LYS A 58 -11.04 2.34 1.17
C LYS A 58 -11.50 2.83 2.54
N HIS A 59 -11.01 2.24 3.63
CA HIS A 59 -11.37 2.64 4.99
C HIS A 59 -11.01 4.11 5.26
N ILE A 60 -9.77 4.52 4.99
CA ILE A 60 -9.32 5.91 5.16
C ILE A 60 -10.13 6.87 4.28
N SER A 61 -10.54 6.45 3.08
CA SER A 61 -11.37 7.25 2.19
C SER A 61 -12.83 7.36 2.64
N SER A 62 -13.42 6.29 3.18
CA SER A 62 -14.84 6.20 3.57
C SER A 62 -15.12 6.79 4.94
N SER A 63 -14.17 6.75 5.89
CA SER A 63 -14.30 7.43 7.20
C SER A 63 -14.40 8.96 7.10
N ASN A 64 -14.34 9.54 5.89
CA ASN A 64 -14.59 10.94 5.61
C ASN A 64 -16.07 11.28 5.29
N TYR A 65 -16.99 10.30 5.22
CA TYR A 65 -18.41 10.54 4.90
C TYR A 65 -19.34 10.69 6.11
N GLU A 66 -18.94 10.32 7.32
CA GLU A 66 -19.80 10.38 8.51
C GLU A 66 -19.62 11.67 9.34
N GLN A 67 -18.96 12.70 8.80
CA GLN A 67 -18.86 14.03 9.43
C GLN A 67 -19.39 15.17 8.56
N GLN A 68 -20.31 14.90 7.62
CA GLN A 68 -21.11 15.94 6.95
C GLN A 68 -22.50 16.03 7.56
#